data_AF-A0A2V7N9W3-F1
#
_entry.id   AF-A0A2V7N9W3-F1
#
_cell.length_a   1.000
_cell.length_b   1.000
_cell.length_c   1.000
_cell.angle_alpha   90.00
_cell.angle_beta   90.00
_cell.angle_gamma   90.00
#
_symmetry.space_group_name_H-M   'P 1'
#
loop_
_entity.id
_entity.type
_entity.pdbx_description
1 polymer ?
#
loop_
_entity_poly.entity_id
_entity_poly.type
_entity_poly.pdbx_seq_one_letter_code
_entity_poly.pdbx_strand_id
1 'polypeptide(L)'
;MRAARSRFIAAAFDHGQVPTIACFNKATASLGVSFDRLIAALQTFVDDYFVPVWGTPAKLLKTTTFRKGAWAMAFLDDADVAHALGYHDLTPDGLPLSKVFVKTTLTVGQKVSVTACHELAEMLVDPAINLCATGPNTVFYAYE
;
A
#
# COMPACT_ATOMS: atom_id res chain seq x y z
N MET A 1 24.82 26.12 1.73
CA MET A 1 23.61 25.32 2.06
C MET A 1 24.06 23.90 2.33
N ARG A 2 23.77 23.33 3.50
CA ARG A 2 24.06 21.92 3.78
C ARG A 2 22.89 21.08 3.27
N ALA A 3 23.16 20.13 2.37
CA ALA A 3 22.17 19.15 1.95
C ALA A 3 21.60 18.45 3.19
N ALA A 4 20.28 18.37 3.30
CA ALA A 4 19.64 17.61 4.36
C ALA A 4 20.11 16.16 4.25
N ARG A 5 20.72 15.63 5.33
CA ARG A 5 21.08 14.21 5.39
C ARG A 5 19.78 13.40 5.25
N SER A 6 19.69 12.59 4.20
CA SER A 6 18.66 11.57 4.07
C SER A 6 18.67 10.73 5.35
N ARG A 7 17.56 10.73 6.08
CA ARG A 7 17.39 9.90 7.27
C ARG A 7 17.19 8.47 6.77
N PHE A 8 18.10 7.57 7.12
CA PHE A 8 17.86 6.14 6.92
C PHE A 8 16.62 5.75 7.72
N ILE A 9 15.56 5.36 7.02
CA ILE A 9 14.35 4.80 7.63
C ILE A 9 14.55 3.28 7.61
N ALA A 10 14.67 2.69 8.80
CA ALA A 10 14.75 1.25 8.95
C ALA A 10 13.34 0.67 9.10
N ALA A 11 13.14 -0.50 8.51
CA ALA A 11 12.05 -1.42 8.79
C ALA A 11 11.79 -1.58 10.31
N ALA A 12 10.56 -1.34 10.75
CA ALA A 12 10.14 -1.50 12.14
C ALA A 12 8.90 -2.41 12.28
N PHE A 13 8.86 -3.51 11.51
CA PHE A 13 7.72 -4.41 11.45
C PHE A 13 7.57 -5.24 12.73
N ASP A 14 6.31 -5.54 13.06
CA ASP A 14 5.86 -6.35 14.18
C ASP A 14 5.94 -5.71 15.59
N HIS A 15 4.78 -5.20 16.03
CA HIS A 15 4.52 -4.84 17.42
C HIS A 15 3.54 -5.83 18.10
N GLY A 16 3.24 -6.98 17.49
CA GLY A 16 2.28 -7.96 17.99
C GLY A 16 0.81 -7.48 17.95
N GLN A 17 0.51 -6.47 17.13
CA GLN A 17 -0.82 -5.84 17.03
C GLN A 17 -1.37 -5.95 15.62
N VAL A 18 -2.69 -6.12 15.50
CA VAL A 18 -3.39 -5.98 14.22
C VAL A 18 -3.15 -4.55 13.69
N PRO A 19 -2.50 -4.37 12.53
CA PRO A 19 -2.14 -3.04 12.05
C PRO A 19 -3.38 -2.20 11.74
N THR A 20 -3.31 -0.93 12.12
CA THR A 20 -4.19 0.10 11.56
C THR A 20 -3.53 0.68 10.32
N ILE A 21 -4.26 0.74 9.20
CA ILE A 21 -3.81 1.33 7.93
C ILE A 21 -4.51 2.68 7.75
N ALA A 22 -3.76 3.76 7.87
CA ALA A 22 -4.21 5.12 7.60
C ALA A 22 -4.37 5.34 6.09
N CYS A 23 -5.62 5.35 5.63
CA CYS A 23 -5.99 5.54 4.22
C CYS A 23 -6.29 7.02 3.96
N PHE A 24 -5.54 7.66 3.08
CA PHE A 24 -5.79 9.07 2.73
C PHE A 24 -5.66 9.32 1.23
N ASN A 25 -6.51 10.23 0.73
CA ASN A 25 -6.52 10.62 -0.67
C ASN A 25 -5.92 12.02 -0.85
N LYS A 26 -4.86 12.11 -1.66
CA LYS A 26 -4.25 13.35 -2.15
C LYS A 26 -4.36 13.51 -3.68
N ALA A 27 -4.94 12.53 -4.36
CA ALA A 27 -5.20 12.62 -5.79
C ALA A 27 -6.30 13.66 -6.07
N THR A 28 -6.15 14.35 -7.21
CA THR A 28 -7.13 15.29 -7.74
C THR A 28 -8.11 14.61 -8.70
N ALA A 29 -7.68 13.50 -9.31
CA ALA A 29 -8.55 12.69 -10.17
C ALA A 29 -9.58 11.88 -9.37
N SER A 30 -10.71 11.59 -10.02
CA SER A 30 -11.77 10.76 -9.43
C SER A 30 -11.28 9.32 -9.24
N LEU A 31 -11.57 8.72 -8.08
CA LEU A 31 -11.29 7.31 -7.80
C LEU A 31 -12.29 6.36 -8.50
N GLY A 32 -13.30 6.90 -9.19
CA GLY A 32 -14.42 6.14 -9.77
C GLY A 32 -15.52 5.73 -8.78
N VAL A 33 -15.23 5.81 -7.47
CA VAL A 33 -16.18 5.63 -6.36
C VAL A 33 -15.88 6.65 -5.25
N SER A 34 -16.79 6.82 -4.28
CA SER A 34 -16.46 7.61 -3.09
C SER A 34 -15.35 6.91 -2.29
N PHE A 35 -14.50 7.70 -1.64
CA PHE A 35 -13.38 7.16 -0.87
C PHE A 35 -13.83 6.28 0.29
N ASP A 36 -14.95 6.62 0.94
CA ASP A 36 -15.55 5.80 2.00
C ASP A 36 -16.01 4.45 1.48
N ARG A 37 -16.60 4.40 0.28
CA ARG A 37 -17.03 3.14 -0.35
C ARG A 37 -15.83 2.28 -0.73
N LEU A 38 -14.75 2.88 -1.22
CA LEU A 38 -13.52 2.16 -1.52
C LEU A 38 -12.93 1.53 -0.24
N ILE A 39 -12.77 2.31 0.83
CA ILE A 39 -12.25 1.80 2.11
C ILE A 39 -13.12 0.67 2.65
N ALA A 40 -14.44 0.83 2.62
CA ALA A 40 -15.36 -0.22 3.07
C ALA A 40 -15.20 -1.51 2.25
N ALA A 41 -15.11 -1.41 0.92
CA ALA A 41 -14.93 -2.57 0.06
C ALA A 41 -13.57 -3.26 0.29
N LEU A 42 -12.49 -2.49 0.49
CA LEU A 42 -11.17 -3.02 0.81
C LEU A 42 -11.16 -3.71 2.18
N GLN A 43 -11.86 -3.16 3.19
CA GLN A 43 -11.99 -3.80 4.50
C GLN A 43 -12.75 -5.14 4.38
N THR A 44 -13.83 -5.19 3.60
CA THR A 44 -14.54 -6.45 3.30
C THR A 44 -13.65 -7.46 2.58
N PHE A 45 -12.88 -7.02 1.59
CA PHE A 45 -11.90 -7.89 0.92
C PHE A 45 -10.91 -8.50 1.93
N VAL A 46 -10.33 -7.68 2.80
CA VAL A 46 -9.40 -8.13 3.84
C VAL A 46 -10.07 -9.13 4.78
N ASP A 47 -11.19 -8.76 5.39
CA ASP A 47 -11.82 -9.56 6.43
C ASP A 47 -12.40 -10.88 5.89
N ASP A 48 -13.08 -10.85 4.74
CA ASP A 48 -13.87 -11.99 4.26
C ASP A 48 -13.09 -12.92 3.32
N TYR A 49 -12.08 -12.41 2.61
CA TYR A 49 -11.39 -13.17 1.54
C TYR A 49 -9.89 -13.33 1.78
N PHE A 50 -9.23 -12.29 2.30
CA PHE A 50 -7.77 -12.30 2.40
C PHE A 50 -7.29 -12.98 3.70
N VAL A 51 -7.83 -12.54 4.85
CA VAL A 51 -7.47 -13.06 6.18
C VAL A 51 -7.67 -14.57 6.31
N PRO A 52 -8.76 -15.19 5.80
CA PRO A 52 -8.92 -16.63 5.89
C PRO A 52 -7.83 -17.45 5.20
N VAL A 53 -7.13 -16.87 4.23
CA VAL A 53 -6.08 -17.54 3.45
C VAL A 53 -4.68 -17.22 3.99
N TRP A 54 -4.41 -15.95 4.28
CA TRP A 54 -3.06 -15.47 4.59
C TRP A 54 -2.81 -15.20 6.08
N GLY A 55 -3.85 -15.08 6.90
CA GLY A 55 -3.70 -14.84 8.35
C GLY A 55 -3.16 -13.45 8.71
N THR A 56 -3.28 -12.47 7.81
CA THR A 56 -2.74 -11.10 7.96
C THR A 56 -3.87 -10.06 8.12
N PRO A 57 -4.52 -9.96 9.29
CA PRO A 57 -5.62 -9.03 9.51
C PRO A 57 -5.14 -7.58 9.55
N ALA A 58 -6.00 -6.64 9.15
CA ALA A 58 -5.76 -5.22 9.30
C ALA A 58 -7.07 -4.44 9.47
N LYS A 59 -6.96 -3.22 9.99
CA LYS A 59 -8.08 -2.27 10.08
C LYS A 59 -7.77 -1.00 9.30
N LEU A 60 -8.55 -0.76 8.24
CA LEU A 60 -8.44 0.41 7.41
C LEU A 60 -9.20 1.56 8.05
N LEU A 61 -8.51 2.70 8.17
CA LEU A 61 -9.06 3.92 8.75
C LEU A 61 -8.87 5.08 7.78
N LYS A 62 -9.96 5.75 7.42
CA LYS A 62 -9.88 7.01 6.68
C LYS A 62 -9.19 8.09 7.51
N THR A 63 -8.14 8.69 6.97
CA THR A 63 -7.42 9.81 7.56
C THR A 63 -7.22 10.92 6.51
N THR A 64 -6.66 12.06 6.94
CA THR A 64 -6.29 13.16 6.03
C THR A 64 -4.80 13.15 5.66
N THR A 65 -4.00 12.36 6.37
CA THR A 65 -2.54 12.24 6.23
C THR A 65 -2.05 11.00 7.01
N PHE A 66 -0.73 10.78 7.02
CA PHE A 66 -0.07 9.77 7.85
C PHE A 66 -0.50 9.89 9.32
N ARG A 67 -0.66 8.74 9.98
CA ARG A 67 -0.88 8.64 11.42
C ARG A 67 0.35 8.00 12.04
N LYS A 68 0.89 8.65 13.08
CA LYS A 68 2.07 8.15 13.81
C LYS A 68 1.81 6.72 14.31
N GLY A 69 2.77 5.82 14.09
CA GLY A 69 2.68 4.42 14.51
C GLY A 69 1.64 3.59 13.76
N ALA A 70 1.15 4.06 12.61
CA ALA A 70 0.23 3.32 11.75
C ALA A 70 0.89 3.01 10.40
N TRP A 71 0.46 1.91 9.78
CA TRP A 71 0.71 1.66 8.37
C TRP A 71 -0.11 2.67 7.54
N ALA A 72 0.14 2.76 6.24
CA ALA A 72 -0.57 3.73 5.41
C ALA A 72 -0.94 3.18 4.03
N MET A 73 -1.99 3.77 3.47
CA MET A 73 -2.31 3.67 2.05
C MET A 73 -2.60 5.06 1.51
N ALA A 74 -1.75 5.53 0.59
CA ALA A 74 -1.77 6.87 0.03
C ALA A 74 -2.24 6.82 -1.43
N PHE A 75 -3.31 7.56 -1.75
CA PHE A 75 -3.75 7.76 -3.12
C PHE A 75 -3.16 9.08 -3.64
N LEU A 76 -2.32 8.99 -4.67
CA LEU A 76 -1.56 10.08 -5.27
C LEU A 76 -1.95 10.21 -6.75
N ASP A 77 -1.68 11.34 -7.38
CA ASP A 77 -2.05 11.52 -8.79
C ASP A 77 -1.14 10.70 -9.73
N ASP A 78 0.15 10.98 -9.69
CA ASP A 78 1.11 10.51 -10.70
C ASP A 78 2.16 9.60 -10.08
N ALA A 79 2.53 8.55 -10.80
CA ALA A 79 3.61 7.66 -10.45
C ALA A 79 4.94 8.39 -10.36
N ASP A 80 5.68 8.11 -9.29
CA ASP A 80 7.05 8.61 -9.07
C ASP A 80 8.12 7.58 -9.50
N VAL A 81 7.70 6.39 -9.94
CA VAL A 81 8.51 5.34 -10.56
C VAL A 81 7.90 4.97 -11.91
N ALA A 82 8.76 4.77 -12.92
CA ALA A 82 8.30 4.41 -14.26
C ALA A 82 7.52 3.09 -14.25
N HIS A 83 6.38 3.09 -14.95
CA HIS A 83 5.51 1.91 -15.14
C HIS A 83 4.80 1.37 -13.88
N ALA A 84 4.95 2.01 -12.72
CA ALA A 84 4.24 1.61 -11.51
C ALA A 84 2.83 2.22 -11.45
N LEU A 85 1.79 1.38 -11.34
CA LEU A 85 0.41 1.84 -11.06
C LEU A 85 0.19 2.03 -9.55
N GLY A 86 0.88 1.22 -8.77
CA GLY A 86 1.13 1.34 -7.35
C GLY A 86 2.43 0.62 -7.02
N TYR A 87 2.86 0.76 -5.77
CA TYR A 87 3.84 -0.09 -5.12
C TYR A 87 3.74 0.12 -3.61
N HIS A 88 4.37 -0.75 -2.81
CA HIS A 88 4.51 -0.56 -1.38
C HIS A 88 5.95 -0.22 -0.95
N ASP A 89 6.06 0.55 0.13
CA ASP A 89 7.25 1.29 0.60
C ASP A 89 7.13 1.48 2.13
N LEU A 90 7.93 2.37 2.71
CA LEU A 90 7.87 2.73 4.12
C LEU A 90 7.28 4.13 4.34
N THR A 91 6.43 4.21 5.36
CA THR A 91 6.03 5.45 6.02
C THR A 91 7.26 6.17 6.61
N PRO A 92 7.13 7.46 6.97
CA PRO A 92 8.19 8.19 7.70
C PRO A 92 8.63 7.54 9.02
N ASP A 93 7.77 6.71 9.62
CA ASP A 93 8.03 5.97 10.86
C ASP A 93 8.68 4.60 10.61
N GLY A 94 8.92 4.19 9.36
CA GLY A 94 9.49 2.88 9.01
C GLY A 94 8.49 1.72 9.01
N LEU A 95 7.20 2.04 9.03
CA LEU A 95 6.09 1.07 8.90
C LEU A 95 5.62 0.96 7.44
N PRO A 96 4.93 -0.11 7.03
CA PRO A 96 4.47 -0.31 5.65
C PRO A 96 3.55 0.80 5.11
N LEU A 97 3.73 1.13 3.84
CA LEU A 97 2.99 2.13 3.08
C LEU A 97 2.69 1.61 1.67
N SER A 98 1.42 1.49 1.29
CA SER A 98 1.02 1.34 -0.12
C SER A 98 0.83 2.72 -0.77
N LYS A 99 1.38 2.93 -1.97
CA LYS A 99 1.12 4.10 -2.82
C LYS A 99 0.30 3.67 -4.03
N VAL A 100 -0.79 4.37 -4.31
CA VAL A 100 -1.68 4.12 -5.46
C VAL A 100 -1.74 5.37 -6.34
N PHE A 101 -1.33 5.26 -7.61
CA PHE A 101 -1.24 6.39 -8.53
C PHE A 101 -2.47 6.49 -9.43
N VAL A 102 -3.40 7.37 -9.07
CA VAL A 102 -4.75 7.48 -9.62
C VAL A 102 -4.75 7.89 -11.08
N LYS A 103 -4.09 8.99 -11.47
CA LYS A 103 -4.04 9.42 -12.88
C LYS A 103 -3.28 8.43 -13.73
N THR A 104 -2.16 7.92 -13.24
CA THR A 104 -1.38 6.89 -13.94
C THR A 104 -2.23 5.64 -14.21
N THR A 105 -2.92 5.13 -13.18
CA THR A 105 -3.84 3.99 -13.30
C THR A 105 -4.95 4.24 -14.33
N LEU A 106 -5.59 5.41 -14.27
CA LEU A 106 -6.68 5.76 -15.18
C LEU A 106 -6.20 5.93 -16.62
N THR A 107 -4.99 6.47 -16.82
CA THR A 107 -4.41 6.71 -18.15
C THR A 107 -4.22 5.40 -18.93
N VAL A 108 -3.94 4.30 -18.23
CA VAL A 108 -3.82 2.96 -18.84
C VAL A 108 -5.13 2.17 -18.83
N GLY A 109 -6.26 2.84 -18.53
CA GLY A 109 -7.59 2.23 -18.55
C GLY A 109 -7.89 1.26 -17.40
N GLN A 110 -7.05 1.25 -16.35
CA GLN A 110 -7.23 0.38 -15.19
C GLN A 110 -8.13 1.02 -14.12
N LYS A 111 -8.65 0.20 -13.21
CA LYS A 111 -9.49 0.65 -12.10
C LYS A 111 -8.64 0.92 -10.87
N VAL A 112 -8.76 2.12 -10.29
CA VAL A 112 -8.11 2.51 -9.03
C VAL A 112 -8.41 1.53 -7.89
N SER A 113 -9.62 0.98 -7.84
CA SER A 113 -9.98 -0.03 -6.83
C SER A 113 -9.22 -1.34 -6.98
N VAL A 114 -8.87 -1.74 -8.21
CA VAL A 114 -8.10 -2.97 -8.46
C VAL A 114 -6.65 -2.75 -8.04
N THR A 115 -6.04 -1.64 -8.46
CA THR A 115 -4.69 -1.26 -8.01
C THR A 115 -4.62 -1.17 -6.49
N ALA A 116 -5.56 -0.47 -5.84
CA ALA A 116 -5.57 -0.38 -4.38
C ALA A 116 -5.73 -1.74 -3.68
N CYS A 117 -6.52 -2.65 -4.24
CA CYS A 117 -6.69 -4.00 -3.69
C CYS A 117 -5.40 -4.82 -3.82
N HIS A 118 -4.71 -4.71 -4.96
CA HIS A 118 -3.41 -5.32 -5.24
C HIS A 118 -2.37 -4.86 -4.23
N GLU A 119 -2.15 -3.55 -4.11
CA GLU A 119 -1.15 -3.00 -3.18
C GLU A 119 -1.44 -3.30 -1.72
N LEU A 120 -2.72 -3.40 -1.34
CA LEU A 120 -3.13 -3.79 0.00
C LEU A 120 -2.74 -5.24 0.29
N ALA A 121 -3.01 -6.15 -0.65
CA ALA A 121 -2.71 -7.56 -0.50
C ALA A 121 -1.20 -7.80 -0.33
N GLU A 122 -0.39 -7.16 -1.18
CA GLU A 122 1.06 -7.31 -1.16
C GLU A 122 1.68 -6.74 0.10
N MET A 123 1.29 -5.52 0.49
CA MET A 123 1.75 -4.91 1.74
C MET A 123 1.39 -5.75 2.98
N LEU A 124 0.27 -6.47 2.96
CA LEU A 124 -0.12 -7.34 4.09
C LEU A 124 0.71 -8.62 4.16
N VAL A 125 1.15 -9.17 3.03
CA VAL A 125 1.92 -10.42 2.95
C VAL A 125 3.42 -10.19 3.08
N ASP A 126 3.94 -9.15 2.43
CA ASP A 126 5.33 -8.72 2.50
C ASP A 126 5.43 -7.27 3.02
N PRO A 127 5.12 -7.03 4.31
CA PRO A 127 5.22 -5.68 4.87
C PRO A 127 6.65 -5.12 4.82
N ALA A 128 7.65 -6.01 4.69
CA ALA A 128 9.05 -5.66 4.75
C ALA A 128 9.74 -5.46 3.41
N ILE A 129 9.03 -5.71 2.30
CA ILE A 129 9.55 -5.61 0.94
C ILE A 129 10.83 -6.45 0.81
N ASN A 130 10.81 -7.65 1.42
CA ASN A 130 11.98 -8.51 1.53
C ASN A 130 11.72 -9.99 1.23
N LEU A 131 10.50 -10.33 0.82
CA LEU A 131 10.12 -11.68 0.46
C LEU A 131 10.23 -11.88 -1.05
N CYS A 132 10.77 -13.04 -1.43
CA CYS A 132 10.87 -13.48 -2.80
C CYS A 132 10.78 -14.99 -2.91
N ALA A 133 10.35 -15.47 -4.07
CA ALA A 133 10.43 -16.86 -4.47
C ALA A 133 11.42 -17.01 -5.62
N THR A 134 12.07 -18.17 -5.69
CA THR A 134 12.85 -18.57 -6.85
C THR A 134 12.14 -19.73 -7.55
N GLY A 135 11.78 -19.54 -8.82
CA GLY A 135 11.19 -20.57 -9.67
C GLY A 135 12.22 -21.40 -10.42
N PRO A 136 11.77 -22.28 -11.34
CA PRO A 136 12.67 -23.03 -12.23
C PRO A 136 13.66 -22.12 -12.94
N ASN A 137 14.88 -22.62 -13.20
CA ASN A 137 15.97 -21.85 -13.83
C ASN A 137 16.34 -20.55 -13.11
N THR A 138 16.21 -20.52 -11.77
CA THR A 138 16.58 -19.36 -10.94
C THR A 138 15.80 -18.08 -11.26
N VAL A 139 14.61 -18.20 -11.84
CA VAL A 139 13.75 -17.03 -12.08
C VAL A 139 13.32 -16.46 -10.72
N PHE A 140 13.59 -15.18 -10.52
CA PHE A 140 13.23 -14.45 -9.31
C PHE A 140 11.83 -13.88 -9.44
N TYR A 141 11.00 -14.11 -8.42
CA TYR A 141 9.68 -13.51 -8.26
C TYR A 141 9.66 -12.78 -6.92
N ALA A 142 9.51 -11.47 -6.94
CA ALA A 142 9.16 -10.74 -5.73
C ALA A 142 7.72 -11.09 -5.33
N TYR A 143 7.38 -10.91 -4.06
CA TYR A 143 6.01 -11.08 -3.57
C TYR A 143 5.17 -9.80 -3.83
N GLU A 144 5.43 -9.17 -4.97
CA GLU A 144 4.84 -7.92 -5.49
C GLU A 144 4.45 -8.04 -6.99
#